data_AF-A0A3M8DDQ7-F1
#
_entry.id   AF-A0A3M8DDQ7-F1
#
_cell.length_a   1.000
_cell.length_b   1.000
_cell.length_c   1.000
_cell.angle_alpha   90.00
_cell.angle_beta   90.00
_cell.angle_gamma   90.00
#
_symmetry.space_group_name_H-M   'P 1'
#
loop_
_entity.id
_entity.type
_entity.pdbx_description
1 polymer ?
#
loop_
_entity_poly.entity_id
_entity_poly.type
_entity_poly.pdbx_seq_one_letter_code
_entity_poly.pdbx_strand_id
1 'polypeptide(L)' 'MQASDVLVWKNQAGEGIHAAFCIASSFVFNKMGQSWEQPWSVIDIKEILDYGEVISGGGKIVIYRKSKPE' A
#
# COMPACT_ATOMS: atom_id res chain seq x y z
N MET A 1 9.53 6.60 0.81
CA MET A 1 8.46 6.67 -0.20
C MET A 1 8.62 7.94 -1.00
N GLN A 2 8.22 7.92 -2.27
CA GLN A 2 8.13 9.11 -3.13
C GLN A 2 6.88 9.01 -4.00
N ALA A 3 6.46 10.15 -4.57
CA ALA A 3 5.37 10.18 -5.53
C ALA A 3 5.59 9.15 -6.66
N SER A 4 4.53 8.44 -7.04
CA SER A 4 4.50 7.35 -8.02
C SER A 4 5.09 6.00 -7.57
N ASP A 5 5.45 5.85 -6.29
CA ASP A 5 5.64 4.51 -5.72
C ASP A 5 4.30 3.77 -5.60
N VAL A 6 4.31 2.46 -5.82
CA VAL A 6 3.21 1.56 -5.45
C VAL A 6 3.65 0.74 -4.25
N LEU A 7 2.87 0.80 -3.19
CA LEU A 7 3.07 -0.01 -1.99
C LEU A 7 2.19 -1.23 -2.08
N VAL A 8 2.75 -2.40 -1.83
CA VAL A 8 2.01 -3.67 -1.83
C VAL A 8 2.25 -4.38 -0.51
N TRP A 9 1.16 -4.70 0.20
CA TRP A 9 1.19 -5.53 1.39
C TRP A 9 1.18 -6.98 0.94
N LYS A 10 2.23 -7.71 1.34
CA LYS A 10 2.40 -9.13 1.04
C LYS A 10 2.33 -9.95 2.31
N ASN A 11 1.49 -10.98 2.34
CA ASN A 11 1.41 -11.94 3.44
C ASN A 11 2.70 -12.78 3.56
N GLN A 12 2.78 -13.68 4.54
CA GLN A 12 3.94 -14.57 4.73
C GLN A 12 4.21 -15.48 3.53
N ALA A 13 3.17 -15.87 2.78
CA ALA A 13 3.29 -16.65 1.55
C ALA A 13 3.84 -15.81 0.36
N GLY A 14 3.98 -14.50 0.52
CA GLY A 14 4.46 -13.58 -0.51
C GLY A 14 3.37 -13.08 -1.46
N GLU A 15 2.11 -13.38 -1.18
CA GLU A 15 0.95 -12.98 -1.99
C GLU A 15 0.55 -11.54 -1.67
N GLY A 16 0.31 -10.73 -2.70
CA GLY A 16 -0.16 -9.36 -2.53
C GLY A 16 -1.64 -9.33 -2.18
N ILE A 17 -1.98 -8.84 -0.99
CA ILE A 17 -3.39 -8.78 -0.52
C ILE A 17 -3.97 -7.36 -0.57
N HIS A 18 -3.10 -6.36 -0.69
CA HIS A 18 -3.50 -4.95 -0.75
C HIS A 18 -2.45 -4.10 -1.47
N ALA A 19 -2.88 -2.99 -2.06
CA ALA A 19 -1.99 -2.02 -2.68
C ALA A 19 -2.49 -0.58 -2.49
N ALA A 20 -1.55 0.35 -2.39
CA ALA A 20 -1.81 1.78 -2.33
C ALA A 20 -0.80 2.56 -3.17
N PHE A 21 -1.23 3.66 -3.78
CA PHE A 21 -0.40 4.48 -4.66
C PHE A 21 0.13 5.71 -3.91
N CYS A 22 1.44 5.89 -3.83
CA CYS A 22 2.06 7.02 -3.16
C CYS A 22 1.88 8.32 -3.96
N ILE A 23 1.17 9.29 -3.40
CA ILE A 23 0.97 10.60 -4.03
C ILE A 23 2.01 11.60 -3.53
N ALA A 24 2.39 11.52 -2.24
CA ALA A 24 3.40 12.37 -1.61
C ALA A 24 4.10 11.60 -0.47
N SER A 25 5.16 12.15 0.11
CA SER A 25 6.10 11.47 1.04
C SER A 25 5.46 10.49 2.04
N SER A 26 4.33 10.82 2.66
CA SER A 26 3.57 9.91 3.55
C SER A 26 2.12 9.67 3.12
N PHE A 27 1.66 10.31 2.03
CA PHE A 27 0.26 10.23 1.60
C PHE A 27 0.10 9.22 0.48
N VAL A 28 -0.89 8.35 0.65
CA VAL A 28 -1.24 7.32 -0.31
C VAL A 28 -2.68 7.47 -0.76
N PHE A 29 -2.93 7.25 -2.05
CA PHE A 29 -4.25 6.96 -2.57
C PHE A 29 -4.55 5.49 -2.27
N ASN A 30 -5.55 5.27 -1.42
CA ASN A 30 -5.89 3.98 -0.86
C ASN A 30 -7.37 3.67 -1.06
N LYS A 31 -7.69 2.42 -1.33
CA LYS A 31 -9.06 1.90 -1.20
C LYS A 31 -9.19 1.22 0.15
N MET A 32 -10.10 1.68 1.00
CA MET A 32 -10.22 1.10 2.34
C MET A 32 -11.04 -0.19 2.30
N GLY A 33 -10.42 -1.35 2.42
CA GLY A 33 -11.11 -2.65 2.36
C GLY A 33 -11.35 -3.19 0.93
N GLN A 34 -11.90 -4.40 0.84
CA GLN A 34 -12.00 -5.18 -0.40
C GLN A 34 -13.35 -5.08 -1.12
N SER A 35 -14.39 -4.49 -0.52
CA SER A 35 -15.75 -4.42 -1.10
C SER A 35 -15.96 -3.21 -2.01
N TRP A 36 -16.93 -3.28 -2.94
CA TRP A 36 -17.15 -2.24 -3.96
C TRP A 36 -17.56 -0.87 -3.40
N GLU A 37 -18.26 -0.87 -2.27
CA GLU A 37 -18.87 0.31 -1.67
C GLU A 37 -17.87 1.17 -0.89
N GLN A 38 -16.66 0.64 -0.67
CA GLN A 38 -15.70 1.31 0.18
C GLN A 38 -14.94 2.40 -0.58
N PRO A 39 -14.80 3.59 0.02
CA PRO A 39 -14.29 4.76 -0.68
C PRO A 39 -12.80 4.66 -0.95
N TRP A 40 -12.39 5.36 -2.01
CA TRP A 40 -11.02 5.72 -2.24
C TRP A 40 -10.72 7.02 -1.50
N SER A 41 -9.63 7.04 -0.74
CA SER A 41 -9.24 8.18 0.10
C SER A 41 -7.75 8.44 -0.01
N VAL A 42 -7.37 9.71 0.12
CA VAL A 42 -5.99 10.10 0.37
C VAL A 42 -5.80 10.12 1.87
N ILE A 43 -4.91 9.25 2.37
CA ILE A 43 -4.66 9.08 3.80
C ILE A 43 -3.16 9.08 4.09
N ASP A 44 -2.77 9.32 5.33
CA ASP A 44 -1.39 9.06 5.75
C ASP A 44 -1.18 7.55 5.84
N ILE A 45 -0.05 7.05 5.35
CA ILE A 45 0.27 5.61 5.38
C ILE A 45 0.19 5.02 6.79
N LYS A 46 0.43 5.82 7.84
CA LYS A 46 0.31 5.38 9.24
C LYS A 46 -1.05 4.79 9.57
N GLU A 47 -2.10 5.22 8.89
CA GLU A 47 -3.47 4.72 9.08
C GLU A 47 -3.66 3.30 8.55
N ILE A 48 -2.77 2.82 7.66
CA ILE A 48 -2.87 1.49 7.03
C ILE A 48 -1.54 0.72 7.07
N LEU A 49 -0.63 1.05 7.99
CA LEU A 49 0.66 0.36 8.10
C LEU A 49 0.48 -1.15 8.26
N ASP A 50 -0.45 -1.57 9.11
CA ASP A 50 -0.76 -2.98 9.36
C ASP A 50 -2.10 -3.38 8.74
N TYR A 51 -2.30 -3.02 7.47
CA TYR A 51 -3.51 -3.35 6.75
C TYR A 51 -3.72 -4.87 6.68
N GLY A 52 -4.87 -5.34 7.18
CA GLY A 52 -5.21 -6.76 7.20
C GLY A 52 -4.22 -7.61 8.03
N GLU A 53 -3.64 -7.03 9.08
CA GLU A 53 -2.69 -7.69 9.99
C GLU A 53 -1.46 -8.27 9.28
N VAL A 54 -1.09 -7.68 8.13
CA VAL A 54 0.03 -8.20 7.33
C VAL A 54 1.35 -8.06 8.05
N ILE A 55 1.62 -6.94 8.72
CA ILE A 55 2.89 -6.70 9.41
C ILE A 55 2.92 -7.50 10.70
N SER A 56 1.88 -7.41 11.52
CA SER A 56 1.78 -8.18 12.78
C SER A 56 1.76 -9.69 12.52
N GLY A 57 1.18 -10.11 11.40
CA GLY A 57 1.19 -11.48 10.89
C GLY A 57 2.50 -11.91 10.22
N GLY A 58 3.58 -11.12 10.25
CA GLY A 58 4.91 -11.49 9.74
C GLY A 58 5.10 -11.38 8.22
N GLY A 59 4.14 -10.78 7.52
CA GLY A 59 4.28 -10.30 6.16
C GLY A 59 5.10 -9.02 6.06
N LYS A 60 4.98 -8.31 4.93
CA LYS A 60 5.79 -7.12 4.65
C LYS A 60 5.13 -6.18 3.64
N ILE A 61 5.53 -4.91 3.68
CA ILE A 61 5.25 -3.95 2.61
C ILE A 61 6.42 -3.97 1.61
N VAL A 62 6.10 -4.12 0.33
CA VAL A 62 7.05 -4.02 -0.77
C VAL A 62 6.75 -2.76 -1.57
N ILE A 63 7.80 -1.98 -1.85
CA ILE A 63 7.70 -0.75 -2.63
C ILE A 63 8.15 -1.05 -4.07
N TYR A 64 7.25 -0.84 -5.02
CA TYR A 64 7.52 -0.88 -6.44
C TYR A 64 7.66 0.55 -6.96
N ARG A 65 8.77 0.80 -7.65
CA ARG A 65 9.07 2.11 -8.24
C ARG A 65 9.28 1.95 -9.74
N LYS A 66 8.58 2.75 -10.53
CA LYS A 66 8.84 2.84 -11.97
C LYS A 66 10.28 3.33 -12.19
N SER A 67 11.07 2.59 -12.96
CA SER A 67 12.38 3.05 -13.40
C SER A 67 12.21 4.31 -14.26
N LYS A 68 13.11 5.28 -14.12
CA LYS A 68 13.15 6.39 -15.07
C LYS A 68 13.48 5.81 -16.44
N PRO A 69 12.74 6.14 -17.51
CA PRO A 69 13.23 5.92 -18.86
C PRO A 69 14.58 6.65 -18.98
N GLU A 70 15.57 5.98 -19.57
CA GLU A 70 16.85 6.59 -19.95
C GLU A 70 16.65 7.76 -20.92
#